data_AF-A0A328RYN3-F1
#
_entry.id   AF-A0A328RYN3-F1
#
_cell.length_a   1.000
_cell.length_b   1.000
_cell.length_c   1.000
_cell.angle_alpha   90.00
_cell.angle_beta   90.00
_cell.angle_gamma   90.00
#
_symmetry.space_group_name_H-M   'P 1'
#
loop_
_entity.id
_entity.type
_entity.pdbx_description
1 polymer ?
#
loop_
_entity_poly.entity_id
_entity_poly.type
_entity_poly.pdbx_seq_one_letter_code
_entity_poly.pdbx_strand_id
1 'polypeptide(L)'
;MKINEEYAGHQTVNFIVNELTGNIYDHTPFEQDYASYGYCYAQEYPTWKKVDICVYDDGLSIPGKLEKNNIQFDDDCEAIEQVISGYSTIPNRDRGNGLGSCLKLMDANCGSALIVSRGAALEIDSKLREYQYHQLDNKDVFKGTLITIKLRNNPVNFYDTLDTGVIFTTPYKYEGGKRCKIE
;
A
#
# COMPACT_ATOMS: atom_id res chain seq x y z
N MET A 1 -3.65 -19.83 6.23
CA MET A 1 -3.09 -19.63 4.88
C MET A 1 -1.84 -20.47 4.76
N LYS A 2 -1.72 -21.29 3.72
CA LYS A 2 -0.46 -22.00 3.42
C LYS A 2 0.29 -21.17 2.38
N ILE A 3 1.48 -20.67 2.73
CA ILE A 3 2.30 -19.95 1.76
C ILE A 3 2.94 -20.99 0.82
N ASN A 4 2.57 -20.96 -0.45
CA ASN A 4 3.01 -21.91 -1.49
C ASN A 4 3.23 -21.16 -2.82
N GLU A 5 3.35 -21.88 -3.93
CA GLU A 5 3.53 -21.28 -5.26
C GLU A 5 2.23 -20.74 -5.88
N GLU A 6 1.09 -20.89 -5.21
CA GLU A 6 -0.16 -20.27 -5.61
C GLU A 6 -0.18 -18.80 -5.17
N TYR A 7 -1.11 -18.02 -5.71
CA TYR A 7 -1.33 -16.62 -5.30
C TYR A 7 -0.08 -15.73 -5.38
N ALA A 8 0.45 -15.52 -6.59
CA ALA A 8 1.69 -14.79 -6.88
C ALA A 8 3.00 -15.46 -6.41
N GLY A 9 2.92 -16.59 -5.72
CA GLY A 9 4.07 -17.41 -5.33
C GLY A 9 4.66 -17.06 -3.96
N HIS A 10 5.45 -17.98 -3.42
CA HIS A 10 5.90 -17.93 -2.02
C HIS A 10 6.75 -16.70 -1.71
N GLN A 11 7.65 -16.35 -2.62
CA GLN A 11 8.54 -15.18 -2.48
C GLN A 11 7.74 -13.87 -2.43
N THR A 12 6.78 -13.70 -3.34
CA THR A 12 5.92 -12.52 -3.41
C THR A 12 5.11 -12.33 -2.13
N VAL A 13 4.45 -13.39 -1.65
CA VAL A 13 3.64 -13.34 -0.44
C VAL A 13 4.50 -13.02 0.79
N ASN A 14 5.66 -13.67 0.95
CA ASN A 14 6.57 -13.37 2.06
C ASN A 14 7.07 -11.93 2.02
N PHE A 15 7.44 -11.43 0.85
CA PHE A 15 7.89 -10.05 0.67
C PHE A 15 6.79 -9.07 1.09
N ILE A 16 5.56 -9.26 0.59
CA ILE A 16 4.43 -8.41 0.93
C ILE A 16 4.15 -8.41 2.44
N VAL A 17 4.12 -9.59 3.07
CA VAL A 17 3.90 -9.69 4.51
C VAL A 17 5.01 -8.98 5.29
N ASN A 18 6.28 -9.20 4.94
CA ASN A 18 7.41 -8.56 5.61
C ASN A 18 7.40 -7.03 5.45
N GLU A 19 7.15 -6.51 4.25
CA GLU A 19 7.10 -5.06 4.01
C GLU A 19 5.92 -4.41 4.71
N LEU A 20 4.73 -5.01 4.65
CA LEU A 20 3.53 -4.46 5.29
C LEU A 20 3.62 -4.53 6.82
N THR A 21 4.17 -5.60 7.38
CA THR A 21 4.41 -5.71 8.83
C THR A 21 5.54 -4.79 9.29
N GLY A 22 6.63 -4.67 8.52
CA GLY A 22 7.69 -3.69 8.76
C GLY A 22 7.15 -2.27 8.77
N ASN A 23 6.23 -1.95 7.85
CA ASN A 23 5.52 -0.66 7.81
C ASN A 23 4.61 -0.42 9.01
N ILE A 24 4.27 -1.41 9.83
CA ILE A 24 3.68 -1.17 11.14
C ILE A 24 4.81 -0.74 12.07
N TYR A 25 5.84 -1.56 12.28
CA TYR A 25 6.88 -1.31 13.30
C TYR A 25 7.77 -0.07 13.03
N ASP A 26 8.23 0.15 11.80
CA ASP A 26 9.18 1.23 11.44
C ASP A 26 8.55 2.63 11.46
N HIS A 27 7.25 2.66 11.64
CA HIS A 27 6.36 3.72 11.20
C HIS A 27 5.33 4.07 12.26
N THR A 28 5.30 3.23 13.29
CA THR A 28 4.47 3.32 14.45
C THR A 28 5.42 3.33 15.64
N PRO A 29 5.85 4.52 16.12
CA PRO A 29 6.66 4.58 17.33
C PRO A 29 5.79 4.23 18.54
N PHE A 30 5.67 2.93 18.81
CA PHE A 30 4.96 2.39 19.97
C PHE A 30 5.58 2.85 21.30
N GLU A 31 6.84 3.27 21.30
CA GLU A 31 7.57 3.77 22.47
C GLU A 31 7.17 5.19 22.91
N GLN A 32 6.42 5.92 22.07
CA GLN A 32 6.05 7.32 22.32
C GLN A 32 4.51 7.50 22.42
N ASP A 33 3.77 6.43 22.69
CA ASP A 33 2.29 6.41 22.74
C ASP A 33 1.59 6.92 21.46
N TYR A 34 2.30 6.99 20.32
CA TYR A 34 1.68 7.39 19.05
C TYR A 34 0.67 6.36 18.53
N ALA A 35 0.79 5.12 19.00
CA ALA A 35 -0.06 4.01 18.61
C ALA A 35 -0.16 2.99 19.73
N SER A 36 -1.29 2.31 19.76
CA SER A 36 -1.59 1.27 20.74
C SER A 36 -1.63 -0.12 20.12
N TYR A 37 -1.90 -0.23 18.82
CA TYR A 37 -2.17 -1.51 18.18
C TYR A 37 -1.66 -1.60 16.73
N GLY A 38 -1.13 -2.77 16.41
CA GLY A 38 -0.87 -3.21 15.05
C GLY A 38 -1.55 -4.55 14.81
N TYR A 39 -2.23 -4.69 13.68
CA TYR A 39 -2.97 -5.88 13.30
C TYR A 39 -2.49 -6.38 11.96
N CYS A 40 -2.37 -7.69 11.85
CA CYS A 40 -2.09 -8.39 10.61
C CYS A 40 -3.16 -9.48 10.44
N TYR A 41 -3.78 -9.52 9.27
CA TYR A 41 -4.80 -10.48 8.93
C TYR A 41 -4.56 -11.03 7.53
N ALA A 42 -4.80 -12.32 7.34
CA ALA A 42 -4.76 -12.92 6.02
C ALA A 42 -5.87 -13.95 5.86
N GLN A 43 -6.53 -13.95 4.70
CA GLN A 43 -7.62 -14.87 4.40
C GLN A 43 -7.53 -15.38 2.98
N GLU A 44 -7.59 -16.70 2.85
CA GLU A 44 -7.70 -17.36 1.55
C GLU A 44 -9.18 -17.63 1.23
N TYR A 45 -9.55 -17.42 -0.03
CA TYR A 45 -10.88 -17.72 -0.56
C TYR A 45 -10.75 -18.70 -1.73
N PRO A 46 -10.71 -20.02 -1.48
CA PRO A 46 -10.41 -21.02 -2.51
C PRO A 46 -11.38 -21.00 -3.69
N THR A 47 -12.69 -20.83 -3.42
CA THR A 47 -13.73 -20.75 -4.46
C THR A 47 -13.52 -19.57 -5.41
N TRP A 48 -13.04 -18.44 -4.89
CA TRP A 48 -12.79 -17.23 -5.67
C TRP A 48 -11.36 -17.12 -6.16
N LYS A 49 -10.50 -18.09 -5.82
CA LYS A 49 -9.09 -18.13 -6.20
C LYS A 49 -8.38 -16.81 -5.88
N LYS A 50 -8.63 -16.29 -4.68
CA LYS A 50 -7.97 -15.09 -4.17
C LYS A 50 -7.47 -15.27 -2.74
N VAL A 51 -6.47 -14.49 -2.37
CA VAL A 51 -6.01 -14.33 -0.99
C VAL A 51 -5.93 -12.85 -0.67
N ASP A 52 -6.39 -12.47 0.51
CA ASP A 52 -6.30 -11.12 1.04
C ASP A 52 -5.24 -11.09 2.14
N ILE A 53 -4.36 -10.10 2.11
CA ILE A 53 -3.38 -9.79 3.15
C ILE A 53 -3.67 -8.36 3.58
N CYS A 54 -3.96 -8.16 4.86
CA CYS A 54 -4.34 -6.89 5.42
C CYS A 54 -3.45 -6.55 6.62
N VAL A 55 -2.97 -5.32 6.67
CA VAL A 55 -2.34 -4.73 7.84
C VAL A 55 -3.09 -3.48 8.26
N TYR A 56 -3.12 -3.21 9.56
CA TYR A 56 -3.64 -1.99 10.12
C TYR A 56 -2.79 -1.55 11.32
N ASP A 57 -2.48 -0.27 11.40
CA ASP A 57 -1.91 0.38 12.58
C ASP A 57 -2.76 1.59 12.95
N ASP A 58 -2.80 1.94 14.25
CA ASP A 58 -3.42 3.16 14.76
C ASP A 58 -2.41 4.30 14.99
N GLY A 59 -1.33 4.32 14.21
CA GLY A 59 -0.21 5.24 14.33
C GLY A 59 -0.36 6.56 13.56
N LEU A 60 0.76 7.09 13.10
CA LEU A 60 0.90 8.44 12.52
C LEU A 60 0.12 8.65 11.22
N SER A 61 -0.41 7.60 10.58
CA SER A 61 -0.95 7.63 9.20
C SER A 61 0.11 7.98 8.13
N ILE A 62 -0.20 7.75 6.86
CA ILE A 62 0.63 8.18 5.73
C ILE A 62 0.75 9.72 5.71
N PRO A 63 -0.35 10.50 5.73
CA PRO A 63 -0.25 11.96 5.77
C PRO A 63 0.54 12.49 6.97
N GLY A 64 0.30 11.96 8.18
CA GLY A 64 1.01 12.44 9.38
C GLY A 64 2.51 12.13 9.37
N LYS A 65 2.95 11.07 8.66
CA LYS A 65 4.38 10.83 8.41
C LYS A 65 4.98 11.87 7.47
N LEU A 66 4.28 12.24 6.41
CA LEU A 66 4.75 13.28 5.50
C LEU A 66 4.87 14.63 6.23
N GLU A 67 3.85 14.98 7.02
CA GLU A 67 3.84 16.17 7.89
C GLU A 67 5.04 16.21 8.85
N LYS A 68 5.31 15.09 9.55
CA LYS A 68 6.46 14.96 10.46
C LYS A 68 7.81 15.19 9.76
N ASN A 69 7.90 14.91 8.46
CA ASN A 69 9.10 15.12 7.64
C ASN A 69 9.06 16.43 6.84
N ASN A 70 8.11 17.33 7.11
CA ASN A 70 7.91 18.60 6.41
C ASN A 70 7.66 18.48 4.90
N ILE A 71 7.14 17.33 4.46
CA ILE A 71 6.75 17.10 3.05
C ILE A 71 5.37 17.71 2.83
N GLN A 72 5.25 18.49 1.76
CA GLN A 72 4.02 19.20 1.42
C GLN A 72 3.13 18.35 0.53
N PHE A 73 1.83 18.41 0.78
CA PHE A 73 0.76 17.82 -0.02
C PHE A 73 -0.52 18.64 0.25
N ASP A 74 -1.41 18.70 -0.73
CA ASP A 74 -2.63 19.49 -0.67
C ASP A 74 -3.72 18.79 0.17
N ASP A 75 -3.82 17.47 0.06
CA ASP A 75 -4.74 16.65 0.86
C ASP A 75 -4.29 15.18 1.04
N ASP A 76 -5.03 14.43 1.87
CA ASP A 76 -4.69 13.07 2.27
C ASP A 76 -4.63 12.07 1.10
N CYS A 77 -5.37 12.32 0.00
CA CYS A 77 -5.28 11.48 -1.21
C CYS A 77 -3.96 11.73 -1.94
N GLU A 78 -3.53 12.99 -2.04
CA GLU A 78 -2.23 13.31 -2.60
C GLU A 78 -1.08 12.72 -1.77
N ALA A 79 -1.20 12.73 -0.43
CA ALA A 79 -0.22 12.07 0.43
C ALA A 79 -0.07 10.57 0.12
N ILE A 80 -1.18 9.86 -0.15
CA ILE A 80 -1.15 8.46 -0.59
C ILE A 80 -0.47 8.34 -1.96
N GLU A 81 -0.85 9.17 -2.94
CA GLU A 81 -0.27 9.18 -4.30
C GLU A 81 1.26 9.40 -4.26
N GLN A 82 1.75 10.35 -3.45
CA GLN A 82 3.19 10.59 -3.31
C GLN A 82 3.92 9.32 -2.84
N VAL A 83 3.45 8.68 -1.75
CA VAL A 83 4.11 7.50 -1.19
C VAL A 83 4.10 6.31 -2.15
N ILE A 84 2.98 6.03 -2.83
CA ILE A 84 2.91 4.89 -3.76
C ILE A 84 3.76 5.13 -5.02
N SER A 85 3.92 6.40 -5.43
CA SER A 85 4.75 6.83 -6.55
C SER A 85 6.25 6.95 -6.20
N GLY A 86 6.66 6.41 -5.05
CA GLY A 86 8.05 6.30 -4.63
C GLY A 86 8.66 7.59 -4.07
N TYR A 87 7.84 8.56 -3.67
CA TYR A 87 8.33 9.62 -2.77
C TYR A 87 8.65 8.99 -1.41
N SER A 88 9.94 8.74 -1.18
CA SER A 88 10.45 8.30 0.11
C SER A 88 10.79 9.50 0.99
N THR A 89 10.39 9.44 2.26
CA THR A 89 10.73 10.41 3.30
C THR A 89 12.21 10.37 3.72
N ILE A 90 13.04 9.49 3.14
CA ILE A 90 14.43 9.27 3.57
C ILE A 90 15.39 9.43 2.36
N PRO A 91 16.45 10.26 2.46
CA PRO A 91 17.39 10.54 1.37
C PRO A 91 18.29 9.35 0.94
N ASN A 92 18.11 8.15 1.51
CA ASN A 92 18.79 6.94 1.09
C ASN A 92 17.82 6.05 0.28
N ARG A 93 18.09 5.96 -1.02
CA ARG A 93 17.37 5.14 -2.01
C ARG A 93 17.23 3.66 -1.66
N ASP A 94 18.00 3.15 -0.69
CA ASP A 94 18.08 1.72 -0.37
C ASP A 94 16.90 1.18 0.48
N ARG A 95 16.02 2.03 1.03
CA ARG A 95 14.88 1.58 1.87
C ARG A 95 13.54 2.29 1.60
N GLY A 96 13.41 2.94 0.45
CA GLY A 96 12.31 3.88 0.19
C GLY A 96 11.06 3.36 -0.55
N ASN A 97 10.97 2.08 -0.91
CA ASN A 97 9.97 1.60 -1.89
C ASN A 97 9.09 0.42 -1.42
N GLY A 98 9.06 0.08 -0.13
CA GLY A 98 8.39 -1.14 0.37
C GLY A 98 6.95 -1.31 -0.14
N LEU A 99 6.10 -0.30 0.12
CA LEU A 99 4.71 -0.31 -0.35
C LEU A 99 4.61 -0.28 -1.89
N GLY A 100 5.40 0.56 -2.57
CA GLY A 100 5.43 0.63 -4.02
C GLY A 100 5.78 -0.72 -4.66
N SER A 101 6.78 -1.43 -4.14
CA SER A 101 7.19 -2.76 -4.59
C SER A 101 6.08 -3.80 -4.36
N CYS A 102 5.40 -3.75 -3.21
CA CYS A 102 4.22 -4.58 -2.96
C CYS A 102 3.11 -4.34 -4.00
N LEU A 103 2.87 -3.08 -4.36
CA LEU A 103 1.88 -2.72 -5.38
C LEU A 103 2.29 -3.17 -6.78
N LYS A 104 3.59 -3.14 -7.15
CA LYS A 104 4.07 -3.72 -8.43
C LYS A 104 3.81 -5.22 -8.50
N LEU A 105 4.11 -5.94 -7.43
CA LEU A 105 3.90 -7.39 -7.37
C LEU A 105 2.40 -7.72 -7.46
N MET A 106 1.56 -6.94 -6.78
CA MET A 106 0.10 -7.03 -6.89
C MET A 106 -0.37 -6.75 -8.32
N ASP A 107 0.17 -5.71 -8.96
CA ASP A 107 -0.21 -5.32 -10.33
C ASP A 107 0.18 -6.37 -11.37
N ALA A 108 1.40 -6.90 -11.29
CA ALA A 108 1.86 -8.02 -12.11
C ALA A 108 1.02 -9.30 -11.88
N ASN A 109 0.45 -9.44 -10.68
CA ASN A 109 -0.49 -10.52 -10.36
C ASN A 109 -1.93 -10.25 -10.85
N CYS A 110 -2.21 -9.07 -11.42
CA CYS A 110 -3.56 -8.59 -11.74
C CYS A 110 -4.47 -8.54 -10.50
N GLY A 111 -3.90 -8.27 -9.33
CA GLY A 111 -4.58 -8.22 -8.06
C GLY A 111 -5.41 -6.95 -7.87
N SER A 112 -5.71 -6.65 -6.61
CA SER A 112 -6.29 -5.37 -6.20
C SER A 112 -5.74 -4.94 -4.86
N ALA A 113 -5.85 -3.65 -4.54
CA ALA A 113 -5.46 -3.11 -3.24
C ALA A 113 -6.49 -2.10 -2.72
N LEU A 114 -6.55 -1.97 -1.41
CA LEU A 114 -7.24 -0.88 -0.71
C LEU A 114 -6.25 -0.28 0.29
N ILE A 115 -5.99 1.02 0.17
CA ILE A 115 -5.19 1.79 1.11
C ILE A 115 -6.12 2.80 1.75
N VAL A 116 -6.21 2.83 3.07
CA VAL A 116 -6.97 3.83 3.82
C VAL A 116 -6.02 4.47 4.81
N SER A 117 -5.94 5.79 4.82
CA SER A 117 -5.08 6.50 5.77
C SER A 117 -5.66 7.86 6.09
N ARG A 118 -5.95 8.10 7.38
CA ARG A 118 -6.66 9.30 7.84
C ARG A 118 -7.91 9.54 6.98
N GLY A 119 -8.02 10.73 6.37
CA GLY A 119 -9.15 11.21 5.58
C GLY A 119 -9.21 10.72 4.14
N ALA A 120 -8.43 9.72 3.75
CA ALA A 120 -8.38 9.26 2.37
C ALA A 120 -8.39 7.75 2.21
N ALA A 121 -8.90 7.31 1.06
CA ALA A 121 -8.70 5.97 0.56
C ALA A 121 -8.31 5.94 -0.93
N LEU A 122 -7.55 4.91 -1.29
CA LEU A 122 -7.25 4.53 -2.66
C LEU A 122 -7.63 3.05 -2.87
N GLU A 123 -8.55 2.81 -3.79
CA GLU A 123 -8.85 1.49 -4.34
C GLU A 123 -8.11 1.28 -5.66
N ILE A 124 -7.52 0.11 -5.85
CA ILE A 124 -6.82 -0.27 -7.08
C ILE A 124 -7.37 -1.62 -7.53
N ASP A 125 -7.83 -1.72 -8.77
CA ASP A 125 -8.07 -3.00 -9.45
C ASP A 125 -7.20 -3.06 -10.71
N SER A 126 -6.08 -3.77 -10.63
CA SER A 126 -5.12 -3.88 -11.72
C SER A 126 -5.67 -4.66 -12.91
N LYS A 127 -6.60 -5.59 -12.67
CA LYS A 127 -7.23 -6.35 -13.76
C LYS A 127 -8.14 -5.45 -14.60
N LEU A 128 -8.89 -4.55 -13.96
CA LEU A 128 -9.78 -3.59 -14.63
C LEU A 128 -9.08 -2.29 -15.04
N ARG A 129 -7.85 -2.07 -14.55
CA ARG A 129 -7.11 -0.80 -14.68
C ARG A 129 -7.87 0.39 -14.08
N GLU A 130 -8.54 0.13 -12.97
CA GLU A 130 -9.30 1.12 -12.22
C GLU A 130 -8.52 1.56 -10.98
N TYR A 131 -8.43 2.88 -10.78
CA TYR A 131 -7.73 3.50 -9.66
C TYR A 131 -8.65 4.56 -9.09
N GLN A 132 -9.05 4.37 -7.83
CA GLN A 132 -10.06 5.17 -7.19
C GLN A 132 -9.65 5.84 -5.88
N TYR A 133 -9.36 7.14 -5.96
CA TYR A 133 -9.24 8.02 -4.80
C TYR A 133 -10.60 8.43 -4.23
N HIS A 134 -10.70 8.40 -2.91
CA HIS A 134 -11.86 8.79 -2.13
C HIS A 134 -11.43 9.69 -0.97
N GLN A 135 -12.05 10.86 -0.87
CA GLN A 135 -12.01 11.66 0.36
C GLN A 135 -13.01 11.07 1.35
N LEU A 136 -12.58 10.85 2.57
CA LEU A 136 -13.35 10.23 3.63
C LEU A 136 -13.58 11.23 4.76
N ASP A 137 -14.81 11.28 5.27
CA ASP A 137 -15.15 12.02 6.47
C ASP A 137 -15.00 11.11 7.71
N ASN A 138 -13.77 10.70 7.98
CA ASN A 138 -13.43 9.71 9.00
C ASN A 138 -12.26 10.15 9.89
N LYS A 139 -11.83 11.42 9.83
CA LYS A 139 -10.65 11.91 10.55
C LYS A 139 -10.73 11.69 12.07
N ASP A 140 -11.95 11.71 12.62
CA ASP A 140 -12.21 11.49 14.05
C ASP A 140 -12.53 10.03 14.40
N VAL A 141 -12.68 9.15 13.41
CA VAL A 141 -13.13 7.75 13.57
C VAL A 141 -12.02 6.76 13.25
N PHE A 142 -11.18 7.08 12.27
CA PHE A 142 -10.11 6.22 11.78
C PHE A 142 -8.76 6.89 11.99
N LYS A 143 -7.93 6.27 12.84
CA LYS A 143 -6.56 6.69 13.10
C LYS A 143 -5.60 5.71 12.42
N GLY A 144 -4.51 6.22 11.86
CA GLY A 144 -3.43 5.41 11.29
C GLY A 144 -3.64 4.98 9.84
N THR A 145 -3.27 3.74 9.52
CA THR A 145 -3.20 3.24 8.14
C THR A 145 -3.72 1.81 8.06
N LEU A 146 -4.62 1.54 7.11
CA LEU A 146 -5.03 0.20 6.72
C LEU A 146 -4.59 -0.05 5.28
N ILE A 147 -3.95 -1.19 5.04
CA ILE A 147 -3.55 -1.60 3.70
C ILE A 147 -3.99 -3.04 3.50
N THR A 148 -4.82 -3.26 2.48
CA THR A 148 -5.18 -4.60 2.00
C THR A 148 -4.60 -4.81 0.62
N ILE A 149 -3.88 -5.92 0.43
CA ILE A 149 -3.46 -6.42 -0.87
C ILE A 149 -4.16 -7.75 -1.14
N LYS A 150 -4.83 -7.83 -2.29
CA LYS A 150 -5.57 -9.01 -2.73
C LYS A 150 -4.87 -9.61 -3.95
N LEU A 151 -4.41 -10.84 -3.81
CA LEU A 151 -3.72 -11.58 -4.86
C LEU A 151 -4.65 -12.64 -5.46
N ARG A 152 -4.52 -12.86 -6.76
CA ARG A 152 -5.18 -13.90 -7.54
C ARG A 152 -4.30 -15.13 -7.68
N ASN A 153 -4.92 -16.29 -7.88
CA ASN A 153 -4.21 -17.55 -8.08
C ASN A 153 -3.57 -17.66 -9.48
N ASN A 154 -2.56 -16.84 -9.74
CA ASN A 154 -1.65 -16.91 -10.87
C ASN A 154 -0.23 -16.53 -10.40
N PRO A 155 0.82 -17.11 -10.99
CA PRO A 155 2.19 -16.83 -10.59
C PRO A 155 2.63 -15.41 -11.02
N VAL A 156 3.64 -14.89 -10.33
CA VAL A 156 4.40 -13.69 -10.72
C VAL A 156 5.88 -14.06 -10.70
N ASN A 157 6.65 -13.60 -11.68
CA ASN A 157 8.10 -13.68 -11.59
C ASN A 157 8.60 -12.55 -10.69
N PHE A 158 8.94 -12.89 -9.45
CA PHE A 158 9.34 -11.94 -8.41
C PHE A 158 10.52 -11.06 -8.84
N TYR A 159 11.58 -11.67 -9.36
CA TYR A 159 12.80 -10.95 -9.72
C TYR A 159 12.56 -10.05 -10.92
N ASP A 160 11.98 -10.57 -12.01
CA ASP A 160 11.70 -9.76 -13.20
C ASP A 160 10.82 -8.55 -12.88
N THR A 161 9.84 -8.71 -11.96
CA THR A 161 8.92 -7.64 -11.59
C THR A 161 9.63 -6.52 -10.84
N LEU A 162 10.55 -6.86 -9.93
CA LEU A 162 11.26 -5.87 -9.12
C LEU A 162 12.50 -5.27 -9.79
N ASP A 163 13.14 -6.00 -10.72
CA ASP A 163 14.38 -5.59 -11.39
C ASP A 163 14.17 -4.58 -12.53
N THR A 164 12.92 -4.27 -12.87
CA THR A 164 12.60 -3.31 -13.96
C THR A 164 13.13 -1.89 -13.72
N GLY A 165 13.49 -1.54 -12.48
CA GLY A 165 13.84 -0.16 -12.09
C GLY A 165 12.66 0.84 -12.16
N VAL A 166 11.50 0.41 -12.65
CA VAL A 166 10.28 1.21 -12.76
C VAL A 166 9.63 1.30 -11.39
N ILE A 167 9.33 2.50 -10.89
CA ILE A 167 8.57 2.71 -9.66
C ILE A 167 7.08 2.51 -9.93
N PHE A 168 6.34 1.95 -8.97
CA PHE A 168 4.89 1.83 -9.12
C PHE A 168 4.30 3.22 -9.22
N THR A 169 3.41 3.46 -10.17
CA THR A 169 2.66 4.71 -10.27
C THR A 169 1.25 4.37 -10.70
N THR A 170 0.29 5.23 -10.39
CA THR A 170 -1.01 5.12 -11.04
C THR A 170 -0.96 5.87 -12.38
N PRO A 171 -1.76 5.48 -13.40
CA PRO A 171 -1.83 6.23 -14.65
C PRO A 171 -2.55 7.58 -14.50
N TYR A 172 -2.91 7.95 -13.27
CA TYR A 172 -3.58 9.17 -12.92
C TYR A 172 -2.72 9.95 -11.91
N LYS A 173 -2.79 11.26 -11.98
CA LYS A 173 -2.33 12.14 -10.92
C LYS A 173 -3.57 12.63 -10.17
N TYR A 174 -3.53 12.56 -8.85
CA TYR A 174 -4.52 13.22 -8.03
C TYR A 174 -4.21 14.73 -7.97
N GLU A 175 -5.19 15.57 -8.30
CA GLU A 175 -5.10 17.03 -8.27
C GLU A 175 -6.36 17.61 -7.62
N GLY A 176 -6.29 17.96 -6.32
CA GLY A 176 -7.33 18.73 -5.61
C GLY A 176 -8.76 18.18 -5.77
N GLY A 177 -8.94 16.88 -5.58
CA GLY A 177 -10.25 16.20 -5.69
C GLY A 177 -10.58 15.67 -7.09
N LYS A 178 -9.70 15.85 -8.08
CA LYS A 178 -9.87 15.33 -9.44
C LYS A 178 -8.75 14.35 -9.79
N ARG A 179 -9.07 13.39 -10.67
CA ARG A 179 -8.09 12.49 -11.29
C ARG A 179 -7.79 13.00 -12.68
N CYS A 180 -6.54 13.37 -12.92
CA CYS A 180 -6.04 13.76 -14.22
C CYS A 180 -5.20 12.61 -14.78
N LYS A 181 -5.44 12.18 -16.01
CA LYS A 181 -4.60 11.14 -16.62
C LYS A 181 -3.19 11.72 -16.85
N ILE A 182 -2.16 10.95 -16.52
CA ILE A 182 -0.78 11.34 -16.81
C ILE A 182 -0.55 11.16 -18.32
N GLU A 183 -0.11 12.21 -18.99
CA GLU A 183 0.22 12.22 -20.43
C GLU A 183 1.51 11.46 -20.74
#